data_AF-A0A6T8TQK6-F1
#
_entry.id   AF-A0A6T8TQK6-F1
#
_cell.length_a   1.000
_cell.length_b   1.000
_cell.length_c   1.000
_cell.angle_alpha   90.00
_cell.angle_beta   90.00
_cell.angle_gamma   90.00
#
_symmetry.space_group_name_H-M   'P 1'
#
loop_
_entity.id
_entity.type
_entity.pdbx_description
1 polymer ?
#
loop_
_entity_poly.entity_id
_entity_poly.type
_entity_poly.pdbx_seq_one_letter_code
_entity_poly.pdbx_strand_id
1 'polypeptide(L)'
;LKHFFLRVVESLMQEMMASSPPVKRQRCVETPAQGFIPPEPARGCDAGVGEHYANISYTQPAPAGRRNGVWIDTGLQKKGGFALRPDTFQAQHGNVPHKEAKLQQSDFEGGNVLVPVKVRMDNARALADPPRLSTLGFQLVSGGSSWLNELEGHCVDVVRELSRGRINGYFTELEDLVVNVTGATAAHALCSTCRTERDDVRGEMAAAGFGAYAHTDQTPDSWGANLRRFATGDGAELPSGLDRAQAAAAASAGRYAVLTAWRYLGPKKYCRDSMLAILDPRSVSKEDFLPFQLIAGRHCGGNYRLRAPPEGSADRHRWLYYPDMTREEVLLFTVFDSDHPAAIDTFASFPMPTVFHSAFVDPVLEVTRESIDVRLLVYWD
;
A
#
# COMPACT_ATOMS: atom_id res chain seq x y z
N LEU A 1 10.88 49.73 -11.36
CA LEU A 1 9.98 48.68 -10.81
C LEU A 1 10.73 47.50 -10.15
N LYS A 2 11.69 46.83 -10.79
CA LYS A 2 12.45 45.71 -10.17
C LYS A 2 13.19 46.08 -8.85
N HIS A 3 13.75 47.29 -8.75
CA HIS A 3 14.43 47.74 -7.52
C HIS A 3 13.49 48.10 -6.36
N PHE A 4 12.23 48.42 -6.64
CA PHE A 4 11.24 48.71 -5.60
C PHE A 4 10.71 47.39 -4.98
N PHE A 5 10.53 46.37 -5.81
CA PHE A 5 10.07 45.05 -5.37
C PHE A 5 11.08 44.35 -4.44
N LEU A 6 12.37 44.45 -4.73
CA LEU A 6 13.43 43.89 -3.87
C LEU A 6 13.50 44.53 -2.48
N ARG A 7 13.32 45.85 -2.38
CA ARG A 7 13.32 46.54 -1.08
C ARG A 7 12.09 46.21 -0.22
N VAL A 8 10.94 45.98 -0.84
CA VAL A 8 9.72 45.58 -0.12
C VAL A 8 9.86 44.15 0.42
N VAL A 9 10.46 43.24 -0.35
CA VAL A 9 10.72 41.85 0.10
C VAL A 9 11.76 41.81 1.22
N GLU A 10 12.84 42.60 1.14
CA GLU A 10 13.85 42.68 2.20
C GLU A 10 13.28 43.27 3.51
N SER A 11 12.41 44.29 3.41
CA SER A 11 11.74 44.88 4.57
C SER A 11 10.78 43.90 5.26
N LEU A 12 10.02 43.11 4.49
CA LEU A 12 9.10 42.10 5.03
C LEU A 12 9.85 40.93 5.70
N MET A 13 11.02 40.55 5.16
CA MET A 13 11.85 39.52 5.80
C MET A 13 12.49 40.00 7.11
N GLN A 14 12.85 41.29 7.22
CA GLN A 14 13.37 41.85 8.48
C GLN A 14 12.29 41.96 9.58
N GLU A 15 11.06 42.30 9.23
CA GLU A 15 9.94 42.33 10.19
C GLU A 15 9.52 40.91 10.66
N MET A 16 9.61 39.89 9.79
CA MET A 16 9.37 38.50 10.18
C MET A 16 10.44 37.95 11.14
N MET A 17 11.70 38.36 10.99
CA MET A 17 12.77 37.92 11.92
C MET A 17 12.76 38.65 13.26
N ALA A 18 12.13 39.83 13.36
CA ALA A 18 12.08 40.63 14.57
C ALA A 18 10.96 40.24 15.57
N SER A 19 10.04 39.33 15.20
CA SER A 19 8.84 39.01 16.00
C SER A 19 8.82 37.62 16.65
N SER A 20 9.92 36.85 16.58
CA SER A 20 10.01 35.56 17.27
C SER A 20 10.54 35.70 18.70
N PRO A 21 9.80 35.28 19.75
CA PRO A 21 10.32 35.28 21.11
C PRO A 21 11.44 34.22 21.27
N PRO A 22 12.41 34.43 22.17
CA PRO A 22 13.58 33.57 22.27
C PRO A 22 13.21 32.18 22.79
N VAL A 23 13.49 31.15 21.98
CA VAL A 23 13.44 29.75 22.39
C VAL A 23 14.52 29.53 23.46
N LYS A 24 14.09 29.42 24.73
CA LYS A 24 14.97 28.94 25.80
C LYS A 24 15.38 27.51 25.47
N ARG A 25 16.66 27.30 25.14
CA ARG A 25 17.28 25.96 25.14
C ARG A 25 17.20 25.40 26.56
N GLN A 26 16.19 24.58 26.83
CA GLN A 26 16.17 23.71 27.99
C GLN A 26 17.23 22.64 27.77
N ARG A 27 18.18 22.54 28.71
CA ARG A 27 19.17 21.45 28.75
C ARG A 27 18.41 20.12 28.79
N CYS A 28 18.78 19.20 27.92
CA CYS A 28 18.42 17.79 28.07
C CYS A 28 18.86 17.34 29.46
N VAL A 29 17.90 17.07 30.33
CA VAL A 29 18.12 16.29 31.53
C VAL A 29 17.98 14.84 31.09
N GLU A 30 19.08 14.09 31.16
CA GLU A 30 19.07 12.64 30.99
C GLU A 30 18.18 12.04 32.08
N THR A 31 16.96 11.63 31.73
CA THR A 31 16.14 10.75 32.57
C THR A 31 16.54 9.30 32.28
N PRO A 32 16.83 8.48 33.31
CA PRO A 32 17.14 7.07 33.12
C PRO A 32 15.96 6.35 32.49
N ALA A 33 16.25 5.41 31.58
CA ALA A 33 15.27 4.52 30.98
C ALA A 33 14.45 3.80 32.07
N GLN A 34 13.26 4.32 32.37
CA GLN A 34 12.26 3.59 33.12
C GLN A 34 11.65 2.58 32.17
N GLY A 35 11.87 1.31 32.48
CA GLY A 35 11.37 0.17 31.70
C GLY A 35 9.88 0.33 31.41
N PHE A 36 9.56 0.39 30.12
CA PHE A 36 8.20 0.24 29.65
C PHE A 36 7.76 -1.19 30.00
N ILE A 37 7.00 -1.33 31.09
CA ILE A 37 6.24 -2.55 31.36
C ILE A 37 5.02 -2.46 30.45
N PRO A 38 4.89 -3.32 29.42
CA PRO A 38 3.70 -3.30 28.58
C PRO A 38 2.47 -3.54 29.47
N PRO A 39 1.35 -2.84 29.24
CA PRO A 39 0.12 -3.11 29.97
C PRO A 39 -0.24 -4.59 29.77
N GLU A 40 -0.64 -5.26 30.86
CA GLU A 40 -1.14 -6.64 30.80
C GLU A 40 -2.13 -6.77 29.64
N PRO A 41 -2.05 -7.86 28.85
CA PRO A 41 -3.02 -8.09 27.79
C PRO A 41 -4.42 -8.05 28.43
N ALA A 42 -5.25 -7.12 27.95
CA ALA A 42 -6.67 -7.09 28.29
C ALA A 42 -7.20 -8.51 28.07
N ARG A 43 -7.75 -9.09 29.15
CA ARG A 43 -8.18 -10.50 29.27
C ARG A 43 -8.58 -11.05 27.90
N GLY A 44 -7.72 -11.92 27.39
CA GLY A 44 -7.80 -12.47 26.05
C GLY A 44 -9.15 -13.14 25.82
N CYS A 45 -9.75 -12.85 24.66
CA CYS A 45 -10.37 -13.95 23.95
C CYS A 45 -9.20 -14.85 23.56
N ASP A 46 -9.18 -16.07 24.09
CA ASP A 46 -8.39 -17.14 23.51
C ASP A 46 -8.58 -17.08 22.00
N ALA A 47 -7.53 -16.66 21.26
CA ALA A 47 -7.31 -17.24 19.96
C ALA A 47 -7.05 -18.71 20.27
N GLY A 48 -8.15 -19.47 20.39
CA GLY A 48 -8.12 -20.86 20.79
C GLY A 48 -7.08 -21.58 19.95
N VAL A 49 -6.45 -22.59 20.55
CA VAL A 49 -5.42 -23.46 19.97
C VAL A 49 -6.00 -24.34 18.84
N GLY A 50 -6.82 -23.76 17.96
CA GLY A 50 -7.50 -24.37 16.83
C GLY A 50 -7.13 -23.66 15.54
N GLU A 51 -7.18 -24.40 14.43
CA GLU A 51 -6.85 -23.88 13.11
C GLU A 51 -7.88 -22.83 12.67
N HIS A 52 -7.41 -21.62 12.39
CA HIS A 52 -8.25 -20.54 11.86
C HIS A 52 -8.29 -20.62 10.32
N TYR A 53 -9.48 -20.49 9.74
CA TYR A 53 -9.70 -20.59 8.30
C TYR A 53 -10.57 -19.44 7.80
N ALA A 54 -10.21 -18.91 6.62
CA ALA A 54 -11.01 -17.91 5.92
C ALA A 54 -11.04 -18.19 4.42
N ASN A 55 -11.95 -17.54 3.71
CA ASN A 55 -11.98 -17.59 2.25
C ASN A 55 -11.06 -16.51 1.68
N ILE A 56 -10.16 -16.92 0.79
CA ILE A 56 -9.39 -16.02 -0.07
C ILE A 56 -9.85 -16.25 -1.50
N SER A 57 -10.13 -15.17 -2.25
CA SER A 57 -10.51 -15.31 -3.65
C SER A 57 -9.26 -15.39 -4.54
N TYR A 58 -9.02 -16.56 -5.09
CA TYR A 58 -8.03 -16.79 -6.14
C TYR A 58 -8.59 -16.42 -7.51
N THR A 59 -7.77 -16.42 -8.56
CA THR A 59 -8.21 -16.15 -9.92
C THR A 59 -8.10 -17.41 -10.79
N GLN A 60 -9.18 -17.76 -11.48
CA GLN A 60 -9.17 -18.81 -12.49
C GLN A 60 -8.42 -18.29 -13.74
N PRO A 61 -7.55 -19.10 -14.37
CA PRO A 61 -6.92 -18.72 -15.63
C PRO A 61 -7.97 -18.46 -16.72
N ALA A 62 -7.74 -17.44 -17.53
CA ALA A 62 -8.61 -17.11 -18.65
C ALA A 62 -8.79 -18.29 -19.61
N PRO A 63 -9.96 -18.43 -20.26
CA PRO A 63 -10.20 -19.44 -21.28
C PRO A 63 -9.19 -19.36 -22.43
N ALA A 64 -9.01 -20.46 -23.16
CA ALA A 64 -8.13 -20.49 -24.33
C ALA A 64 -8.50 -19.38 -25.34
N GLY A 65 -7.50 -18.64 -25.79
CA GLY A 65 -7.68 -17.49 -26.69
C GLY A 65 -8.12 -16.19 -26.02
N ARG A 66 -8.32 -16.18 -24.70
CA ARG A 66 -8.60 -14.97 -23.89
C ARG A 66 -7.40 -14.60 -23.03
N ARG A 67 -7.47 -13.43 -22.40
CA ARG A 67 -6.44 -12.83 -21.55
C ARG A 67 -6.96 -12.69 -20.12
N ASN A 68 -6.09 -12.89 -19.14
CA ASN A 68 -6.40 -12.51 -17.76
C ASN A 68 -6.44 -10.99 -17.67
N GLY A 69 -7.51 -10.46 -17.11
CA GLY A 69 -7.67 -9.03 -16.97
C GLY A 69 -9.11 -8.61 -16.85
N VAL A 70 -9.29 -7.32 -16.64
CA VAL A 70 -10.62 -6.71 -16.55
C VAL A 70 -10.63 -5.38 -17.28
N TRP A 71 -11.66 -5.20 -18.09
CA TRP A 71 -12.01 -3.92 -18.66
C TRP A 71 -12.91 -3.15 -17.68
N ILE A 72 -12.39 -2.04 -17.18
CA ILE A 72 -13.05 -1.21 -16.18
C ILE A 72 -13.78 -0.10 -16.91
N ASP A 73 -15.10 -0.12 -16.79
CA ASP A 73 -15.92 0.98 -17.27
C ASP A 73 -15.77 2.18 -16.34
N THR A 74 -14.98 3.17 -16.78
CA THR A 74 -14.75 4.42 -16.05
C THR A 74 -15.92 5.39 -16.13
N GLY A 75 -16.91 5.14 -17.00
CA GLY A 75 -18.10 5.99 -17.17
C GLY A 75 -19.20 5.71 -16.16
N LEU A 76 -19.11 4.58 -15.43
CA LEU A 76 -20.06 4.19 -14.41
C LEU A 76 -19.42 4.35 -13.02
N GLN A 77 -19.59 5.52 -12.41
CA GLN A 77 -19.53 5.64 -10.95
C GLN A 77 -20.72 4.91 -10.32
N LYS A 78 -20.76 3.57 -10.47
CA LYS A 78 -21.73 2.73 -9.78
C LYS A 78 -21.34 2.66 -8.32
N LYS A 79 -22.32 2.75 -7.41
CA LYS A 79 -22.16 2.33 -6.01
C LYS A 79 -21.55 0.91 -5.99
N GLY A 80 -20.30 0.78 -5.56
CA GLY A 80 -19.58 -0.51 -5.51
C GLY A 80 -18.80 -0.90 -6.78
N GLY A 81 -18.65 -0.02 -7.77
CA GLY A 81 -17.88 -0.26 -8.99
C GLY A 81 -16.48 0.35 -8.94
N PHE A 82 -15.50 -0.46 -9.37
CA PHE A 82 -14.04 -0.22 -9.39
C PHE A 82 -13.38 0.12 -8.05
N ALA A 83 -12.61 -0.83 -7.53
CA ALA A 83 -11.96 -0.73 -6.22
C ALA A 83 -10.73 0.20 -6.20
N LEU A 84 -10.44 0.95 -7.27
CA LEU A 84 -9.33 1.91 -7.30
C LEU A 84 -9.82 3.21 -7.92
N ARG A 85 -9.42 4.35 -7.37
CA ARG A 85 -9.71 5.64 -7.99
C ARG A 85 -8.80 5.83 -9.21
N PRO A 86 -9.20 6.58 -10.26
CA PRO A 86 -8.37 6.79 -11.45
C PRO A 86 -6.96 7.35 -11.15
N ASP A 87 -6.84 8.28 -10.20
CA ASP A 87 -5.56 8.82 -9.72
C ASP A 87 -4.69 7.74 -9.04
N THR A 88 -5.32 6.87 -8.25
CA THR A 88 -4.66 5.75 -7.58
C THR A 88 -4.18 4.73 -8.62
N PHE A 89 -5.01 4.43 -9.62
CA PHE A 89 -4.65 3.57 -10.73
C PHE A 89 -3.45 4.12 -11.51
N GLN A 90 -3.48 5.40 -11.85
CA GLN A 90 -2.39 6.09 -12.54
C GLN A 90 -1.11 6.12 -11.70
N ALA A 91 -1.20 6.33 -10.40
CA ALA A 91 -0.04 6.30 -9.52
C ALA A 91 0.57 4.89 -9.38
N GLN A 92 -0.27 3.85 -9.35
CA GLN A 92 0.18 2.46 -9.23
C GLN A 92 0.77 1.93 -10.54
N HIS A 93 0.16 2.23 -11.68
CA HIS A 93 0.50 1.61 -12.96
C HIS A 93 1.14 2.57 -13.97
N GLY A 94 1.21 3.86 -13.63
CA GLY A 94 1.64 4.92 -14.53
C GLY A 94 0.51 5.35 -15.47
N ASN A 95 0.77 6.43 -16.20
CA ASN A 95 -0.07 6.87 -17.30
C ASN A 95 0.43 6.21 -18.60
N VAL A 96 0.35 4.88 -18.70
CA VAL A 96 0.72 4.16 -19.93
C VAL A 96 -0.47 4.20 -20.88
N PRO A 97 -0.40 4.94 -22.01
CA PRO A 97 -1.50 4.98 -22.95
C PRO A 97 -1.63 3.59 -23.58
N HIS A 98 -2.81 3.00 -23.45
CA HIS A 98 -3.17 1.87 -24.27
C HIS A 98 -3.21 2.34 -25.72
N LYS A 99 -2.26 1.87 -26.56
CA LYS A 99 -2.34 2.09 -28.01
C LYS A 99 -3.57 1.34 -28.51
N GLU A 100 -4.62 2.07 -28.84
CA GLU A 100 -5.98 1.63 -29.23
C GLU A 100 -6.03 0.52 -30.30
N ALA A 101 -4.94 0.20 -30.97
CA ALA A 101 -4.90 -0.72 -32.10
C ALA A 101 -4.77 -2.23 -31.76
N LYS A 102 -4.69 -2.67 -30.49
CA LYS A 102 -4.39 -4.11 -30.18
C LYS A 102 -5.17 -4.83 -29.08
N LEU A 103 -5.94 -4.16 -28.21
CA LEU A 103 -6.77 -4.84 -27.22
C LEU A 103 -8.24 -4.48 -27.42
N GLN A 104 -9.10 -5.49 -27.33
CA GLN A 104 -10.55 -5.37 -27.34
C GLN A 104 -11.10 -5.86 -26.00
N GLN A 105 -12.25 -5.33 -25.56
CA GLN A 105 -12.90 -5.78 -24.33
C GLN A 105 -13.18 -7.30 -24.35
N SER A 106 -13.51 -7.84 -25.52
CA SER A 106 -13.68 -9.28 -25.75
C SER A 106 -12.43 -10.08 -25.40
N ASP A 107 -11.22 -9.53 -25.52
CA ASP A 107 -10.00 -10.26 -25.17
C ASP A 107 -9.98 -10.70 -23.70
N PHE A 108 -10.74 -10.03 -22.82
CA PHE A 108 -10.76 -10.25 -21.36
C PHE A 108 -12.02 -10.98 -20.87
N GLU A 109 -12.89 -11.44 -21.76
CA GLU A 109 -14.09 -12.18 -21.38
C GLU A 109 -13.72 -13.48 -20.62
N GLY A 110 -14.24 -13.62 -19.40
CA GLY A 110 -13.87 -14.73 -18.50
C GLY A 110 -12.47 -14.61 -17.87
N GLY A 111 -11.76 -13.51 -18.09
CA GLY A 111 -10.39 -13.29 -17.61
C GLY A 111 -10.26 -12.82 -16.16
N ASN A 112 -11.38 -12.62 -15.46
CA ASN A 112 -11.44 -12.13 -14.07
C ASN A 112 -12.38 -12.99 -13.19
N VAL A 113 -12.44 -14.29 -13.45
CA VAL A 113 -13.26 -15.21 -12.65
C VAL A 113 -12.55 -15.49 -11.32
N LEU A 114 -13.21 -15.12 -10.22
CA LEU A 114 -12.72 -15.35 -8.87
C LEU A 114 -13.19 -16.69 -8.33
N VAL A 115 -12.28 -17.41 -7.67
CA VAL A 115 -12.53 -18.71 -7.04
C VAL A 115 -12.27 -18.57 -5.55
N PRO A 116 -13.31 -18.47 -4.69
CA PRO A 116 -13.11 -18.45 -3.25
C PRO A 116 -12.63 -19.82 -2.79
N VAL A 117 -11.50 -19.84 -2.10
CA VAL A 117 -10.91 -21.06 -1.53
C VAL A 117 -10.74 -20.87 -0.04
N LYS A 118 -11.23 -21.84 0.73
CA LYS A 118 -11.03 -21.88 2.17
C LYS A 118 -9.57 -22.26 2.45
N VAL A 119 -8.83 -21.37 3.08
CA VAL A 119 -7.40 -21.52 3.38
C VAL A 119 -7.15 -21.34 4.87
N ARG A 120 -6.07 -21.96 5.37
CA ARG A 120 -5.62 -21.74 6.73
C ARG A 120 -5.02 -20.34 6.85
N MET A 121 -5.35 -19.67 7.94
CA MET A 121 -4.93 -18.32 8.26
C MET A 121 -4.08 -18.36 9.53
N ASP A 122 -2.77 -18.15 9.40
CA ASP A 122 -1.85 -18.21 10.54
C ASP A 122 -1.66 -16.81 11.15
N ASN A 123 -1.70 -16.71 12.48
CA ASN A 123 -1.41 -15.46 13.19
C ASN A 123 0.09 -15.15 13.11
N ALA A 124 0.45 -14.11 12.38
CA ALA A 124 1.84 -13.69 12.17
C ALA A 124 2.54 -13.24 13.47
N ARG A 125 1.79 -12.79 14.48
CA ARG A 125 2.34 -12.43 15.80
C ARG A 125 2.83 -13.64 16.59
N ALA A 126 2.35 -14.84 16.25
CA ALA A 126 2.71 -16.09 16.93
C ALA A 126 3.92 -16.79 16.28
N LEU A 127 4.48 -16.23 15.20
CA LEU A 127 5.67 -16.77 14.56
C LEU A 127 6.89 -16.60 15.47
N ALA A 128 7.69 -17.66 15.61
CA ALA A 128 8.93 -17.64 16.40
C ALA A 128 9.93 -16.59 15.87
N ASP A 129 10.02 -16.47 14.55
CA ASP A 129 10.79 -15.44 13.85
C ASP A 129 9.84 -14.48 13.12
N PRO A 130 9.70 -13.23 13.61
CA PRO A 130 8.88 -12.23 12.95
C PRO A 130 9.39 -11.89 11.53
N PRO A 131 8.49 -11.79 10.54
CA PRO A 131 8.83 -11.38 9.18
C PRO A 131 9.53 -10.02 9.13
N ARG A 132 10.54 -9.90 8.24
CA ARG A 132 11.27 -8.65 7.97
C ARG A 132 11.24 -8.34 6.48
N LEU A 133 11.25 -7.05 6.13
CA LEU A 133 11.34 -6.60 4.73
C LEU A 133 12.54 -7.24 4.00
N SER A 134 13.69 -7.30 4.68
CA SER A 134 14.93 -7.87 4.12
C SER A 134 14.91 -9.39 3.88
N THR A 135 13.90 -10.10 4.36
CA THR A 135 13.84 -11.58 4.26
C THR A 135 12.62 -12.06 3.50
N LEU A 136 11.44 -11.58 3.87
CA LEU A 136 10.16 -12.01 3.31
C LEU A 136 9.45 -10.89 2.53
N GLY A 137 10.04 -9.69 2.44
CA GLY A 137 9.43 -8.57 1.74
C GLY A 137 8.26 -7.93 2.49
N PHE A 138 8.00 -8.29 3.76
CA PHE A 138 7.02 -7.61 4.60
C PHE A 138 7.42 -7.61 6.07
N GLN A 139 6.92 -6.63 6.83
CA GLN A 139 7.24 -6.43 8.24
C GLN A 139 6.16 -5.61 8.94
N LEU A 140 5.75 -6.05 10.13
CA LEU A 140 4.98 -5.21 11.04
C LEU A 140 5.94 -4.35 11.87
N VAL A 141 5.72 -3.04 11.90
CA VAL A 141 6.53 -2.09 12.68
C VAL A 141 5.65 -1.23 13.58
N SER A 142 6.23 -0.78 14.69
CA SER A 142 5.63 0.29 15.50
C SER A 142 6.05 1.63 14.92
N GLY A 143 5.08 2.52 14.74
CA GLY A 143 5.30 3.85 14.19
C GLY A 143 4.06 4.68 14.40
N GLY A 144 3.89 5.22 15.61
CA GLY A 144 2.79 6.14 15.93
C GLY A 144 2.80 7.38 15.02
N SER A 145 1.65 8.02 14.89
CA SER A 145 1.52 9.25 14.11
C SER A 145 0.88 10.32 14.99
N SER A 146 1.59 11.41 15.22
CA SER A 146 1.05 12.55 15.98
C SER A 146 -0.12 13.17 15.24
N TRP A 147 -0.02 13.24 13.91
CA TRP A 147 -1.06 13.75 13.03
C TRP A 147 -2.35 12.92 13.11
N LEU A 148 -2.26 11.59 13.10
CA LEU A 148 -3.43 10.74 13.26
C LEU A 148 -4.04 10.82 14.67
N ASN A 149 -3.24 11.08 15.70
CA ASN A 149 -3.73 11.22 17.07
C ASN A 149 -4.56 12.50 17.27
N GLU A 150 -4.33 13.53 16.46
CA GLU A 150 -5.12 14.78 16.47
C GLU A 150 -6.49 14.61 15.78
N LEU A 151 -6.67 13.57 14.97
CA LEU A 151 -7.95 13.26 14.34
C LEU A 151 -8.77 12.31 15.22
N GLU A 152 -10.02 12.71 15.51
CA GLU A 152 -11.03 11.91 16.25
C GLU A 152 -11.51 10.63 15.54
N GLY A 153 -10.78 10.16 14.52
CA GLY A 153 -10.50 8.73 14.43
C GLY A 153 -11.42 7.91 13.55
N HIS A 154 -11.59 8.33 12.29
CA HIS A 154 -12.16 7.48 11.25
C HIS A 154 -11.55 7.75 9.87
N CYS A 155 -11.69 6.79 8.95
CA CYS A 155 -11.31 6.96 7.53
C CYS A 155 -11.89 8.25 6.92
N VAL A 156 -13.10 8.67 7.35
CA VAL A 156 -13.75 9.89 6.88
C VAL A 156 -12.92 11.15 7.13
N ASP A 157 -12.28 11.25 8.30
CA ASP A 157 -11.52 12.44 8.66
C ASP A 157 -10.21 12.50 7.87
N VAL A 158 -9.53 11.36 7.76
CA VAL A 158 -8.34 11.23 6.90
C VAL A 158 -8.67 11.56 5.45
N VAL A 159 -9.80 11.07 4.94
CA VAL A 159 -10.29 11.37 3.59
C VAL A 159 -10.57 12.86 3.40
N ARG A 160 -11.24 13.52 4.36
CA ARG A 160 -11.51 14.96 4.28
C ARG A 160 -10.23 15.78 4.27
N GLU A 161 -9.25 15.40 5.09
CA GLU A 161 -7.96 16.07 5.14
C GLU A 161 -7.10 15.82 3.89
N LEU A 162 -7.21 14.63 3.29
CA LEU A 162 -6.68 14.34 1.96
C LEU A 162 -7.26 15.30 0.91
N SER A 163 -8.58 15.51 0.90
CA SER A 163 -9.22 16.45 -0.04
C SER A 163 -8.75 17.90 0.14
N ARG A 164 -8.36 18.27 1.37
CA ARG A 164 -7.88 19.62 1.72
C ARG A 164 -6.38 19.81 1.50
N GLY A 165 -5.65 18.78 1.08
CA GLY A 165 -4.20 18.84 0.88
C GLY A 165 -3.39 18.95 2.18
N ARG A 166 -3.96 18.56 3.33
CA ARG A 166 -3.34 18.72 4.66
C ARG A 166 -2.69 17.44 5.21
N ILE A 167 -2.58 16.38 4.42
CA ILE A 167 -2.00 15.09 4.84
C ILE A 167 -0.46 15.07 4.90
N ASN A 168 0.21 16.14 4.46
CA ASN A 168 1.67 16.16 4.32
C ASN A 168 2.40 15.77 5.62
N GLY A 169 1.88 16.16 6.80
CA GLY A 169 2.46 15.76 8.09
C GLY A 169 2.47 14.24 8.31
N TYR A 170 1.37 13.55 7.97
CA TYR A 170 1.30 12.09 8.07
C TYR A 170 2.24 11.39 7.07
N PHE A 171 2.37 11.92 5.86
CA PHE A 171 3.29 11.37 4.87
C PHE A 171 4.74 11.56 5.30
N THR A 172 5.12 12.72 5.83
CA THR A 172 6.46 12.93 6.39
C THR A 172 6.77 11.95 7.52
N GLU A 173 5.84 11.75 8.47
CA GLU A 173 6.03 10.74 9.54
C GLU A 173 6.20 9.31 9.00
N LEU A 174 5.46 8.95 7.94
CA LEU A 174 5.62 7.65 7.27
C LEU A 174 6.92 7.53 6.50
N GLU A 175 7.35 8.58 5.81
CA GLU A 175 8.62 8.63 5.08
C GLU A 175 9.80 8.42 6.05
N ASP A 176 9.80 9.13 7.18
CA ASP A 176 10.79 8.98 8.24
C ASP A 176 10.77 7.56 8.84
N LEU A 177 9.58 7.01 9.11
CA LEU A 177 9.45 5.63 9.60
C LEU A 177 10.05 4.63 8.60
N VAL A 178 9.74 4.77 7.32
CA VAL A 178 10.24 3.87 6.27
C VAL A 178 11.75 4.00 6.12
N VAL A 179 12.31 5.21 6.14
CA VAL A 179 13.76 5.44 6.14
C VAL A 179 14.42 4.75 7.33
N ASN A 180 13.89 4.94 8.54
CA ASN A 180 14.44 4.33 9.75
C ASN A 180 14.39 2.79 9.73
N VAL A 181 13.33 2.20 9.19
CA VAL A 181 13.18 0.75 9.11
C VAL A 181 14.09 0.13 8.05
N THR A 182 14.30 0.85 6.94
CA THR A 182 14.94 0.30 5.74
C THR A 182 16.39 0.71 5.55
N GLY A 183 16.85 1.75 6.26
CA GLY A 183 18.16 2.37 6.04
C GLY A 183 18.27 3.10 4.70
N ALA A 184 17.14 3.47 4.08
CA ALA A 184 17.11 4.18 2.82
C ALA A 184 17.69 5.59 2.91
N THR A 185 18.20 6.09 1.78
CA THR A 185 18.60 7.51 1.65
C THR A 185 17.38 8.40 1.81
N ALA A 186 16.27 8.05 1.16
CA ALA A 186 15.00 8.73 1.34
C ALA A 186 13.81 7.83 0.97
N ALA A 187 12.63 8.26 1.42
CA ALA A 187 11.34 7.73 1.02
C ALA A 187 10.40 8.90 0.65
N HIS A 188 9.53 8.69 -0.35
CA HIS A 188 8.57 9.69 -0.83
C HIS A 188 7.19 9.05 -1.06
N ALA A 189 6.16 9.57 -0.40
CA ALA A 189 4.79 9.10 -0.57
C ALA A 189 4.26 9.48 -1.97
N LEU A 190 3.94 8.48 -2.80
CA LEU A 190 3.48 8.70 -4.17
C LEU A 190 1.95 8.72 -4.30
N CYS A 191 1.25 7.87 -3.54
CA CYS A 191 -0.21 7.84 -3.50
C CYS A 191 -0.74 7.21 -2.23
N SER A 192 -2.02 7.44 -1.95
CA SER A 192 -2.71 6.80 -0.85
C SER A 192 -4.13 6.39 -1.24
N THR A 193 -4.70 5.44 -0.51
CA THR A 193 -6.11 5.08 -0.60
C THR A 193 -6.64 4.73 0.78
N CYS A 194 -7.78 5.33 1.15
CA CYS A 194 -8.55 4.92 2.31
C CYS A 194 -9.59 3.87 1.91
N ARG A 195 -9.82 2.90 2.80
CA ARG A 195 -10.76 1.80 2.64
C ARG A 195 -11.73 1.78 3.82
N THR A 196 -13.02 1.90 3.52
CA THR A 196 -14.11 1.84 4.50
C THR A 196 -15.39 1.35 3.81
N GLU A 197 -16.25 0.65 4.53
CA GLU A 197 -17.60 0.27 4.07
C GLU A 197 -18.66 1.30 4.46
N ARG A 198 -18.27 2.38 5.15
CA ARG A 198 -19.20 3.45 5.53
C ARG A 198 -19.75 4.18 4.31
N ASP A 199 -21.07 4.17 4.19
CA ASP A 199 -21.79 4.79 3.08
C ASP A 199 -21.66 6.32 3.02
N ASP A 200 -21.38 7.01 4.15
CA ASP A 200 -21.21 8.47 4.21
C ASP A 200 -19.85 8.97 3.67
N VAL A 201 -18.92 8.05 3.39
CA VAL A 201 -17.59 8.32 2.82
C VAL A 201 -17.43 7.71 1.42
N ARG A 202 -18.26 6.69 1.13
CA ARG A 202 -18.28 5.92 -0.11
C ARG A 202 -18.87 6.76 -1.24
N GLY A 203 -18.00 7.52 -1.91
CA GLY A 203 -18.38 8.31 -3.09
C GLY A 203 -17.47 9.50 -3.35
N GLU A 204 -16.81 10.05 -2.32
CA GLU A 204 -16.00 11.26 -2.49
C GLU A 204 -14.51 10.97 -2.63
N MET A 205 -13.99 9.93 -1.96
CA MET A 205 -12.54 9.66 -1.95
C MET A 205 -12.10 8.30 -1.39
N ALA A 206 -12.96 7.55 -0.70
CA ALA A 206 -12.65 6.16 -0.34
C ALA A 206 -12.81 5.27 -1.58
N ALA A 207 -11.88 4.33 -1.78
CA ALA A 207 -12.04 3.35 -2.84
C ALA A 207 -13.17 2.36 -2.48
N ALA A 208 -13.93 1.91 -3.49
CA ALA A 208 -15.05 1.00 -3.27
C ALA A 208 -14.56 -0.36 -2.72
N GLY A 209 -14.90 -0.64 -1.45
CA GLY A 209 -14.69 -1.93 -0.81
C GLY A 209 -13.22 -2.32 -0.62
N PHE A 210 -13.00 -3.54 -0.14
CA PHE A 210 -11.68 -4.13 0.03
C PHE A 210 -11.32 -5.03 -1.15
N GLY A 211 -10.03 -5.10 -1.50
CA GLY A 211 -9.52 -6.03 -2.51
C GLY A 211 -9.59 -7.48 -2.02
N ALA A 212 -10.78 -8.08 -2.05
CA ALA A 212 -11.07 -9.43 -1.54
C ALA A 212 -10.58 -10.56 -2.46
N TYR A 213 -9.51 -10.31 -3.21
CA TYR A 213 -8.85 -11.25 -4.11
C TYR A 213 -7.33 -11.23 -3.88
N ALA A 214 -6.66 -12.35 -4.10
CA ALA A 214 -5.22 -12.46 -3.93
C ALA A 214 -4.49 -11.82 -5.10
N HIS A 215 -3.72 -10.77 -4.82
CA HIS A 215 -3.01 -10.00 -5.85
C HIS A 215 -1.74 -9.34 -5.34
N THR A 216 -0.90 -8.92 -6.28
CA THR A 216 0.13 -7.89 -6.08
C THR A 216 -0.39 -6.56 -6.63
N ASP A 217 0.27 -5.45 -6.32
CA ASP A 217 -0.13 -4.14 -6.85
C ASP A 217 0.46 -3.82 -8.22
N GLN A 218 1.59 -4.43 -8.59
CA GLN A 218 2.37 -4.05 -9.77
C GLN A 218 2.93 -5.26 -10.53
N THR A 219 3.28 -4.99 -11.79
CA THR A 219 4.05 -5.85 -12.70
C THR A 219 5.44 -5.25 -13.01
N PRO A 220 6.35 -6.03 -13.62
CA PRO A 220 7.64 -5.55 -14.14
C PRO A 220 7.52 -4.34 -15.08
N ASP A 221 6.35 -4.15 -15.68
CA ASP A 221 6.09 -3.07 -16.65
C ASP A 221 5.33 -1.88 -16.02
N SER A 222 5.16 -1.87 -14.69
CA SER A 222 4.46 -0.81 -13.96
C SER A 222 5.37 0.37 -13.62
N TRP A 223 4.80 1.36 -12.93
CA TRP A 223 5.48 2.64 -12.72
C TRP A 223 6.81 2.51 -11.95
N GLY A 224 6.84 1.69 -10.89
CA GLY A 224 8.06 1.47 -10.11
C GLY A 224 9.22 1.06 -11.02
N ALA A 225 9.05 -0.01 -11.79
CA ALA A 225 10.08 -0.51 -12.70
C ALA A 225 10.46 0.44 -13.84
N ASN A 226 9.56 1.34 -14.26
CA ASN A 226 9.79 2.27 -15.36
C ASN A 226 10.24 3.66 -14.89
N LEU A 227 10.55 3.85 -13.61
CA LEU A 227 10.91 5.12 -12.99
C LEU A 227 11.93 5.93 -13.81
N ARG A 228 12.98 5.28 -14.32
CA ARG A 228 14.03 5.92 -15.14
C ARG A 228 13.49 6.58 -16.41
N ARG A 229 12.49 5.96 -17.07
CA ARG A 229 11.85 6.51 -18.28
C ARG A 229 10.96 7.70 -17.96
N PHE A 230 10.31 7.68 -16.79
CA PHE A 230 9.46 8.80 -16.36
C PHE A 230 10.27 10.00 -15.89
N ALA A 231 11.38 9.76 -15.20
CA ALA A 231 12.30 10.80 -14.75
C ALA A 231 12.78 11.67 -15.93
N THR A 232 13.10 11.05 -17.07
CA THR A 232 13.57 11.75 -18.28
C THR A 232 12.44 12.38 -19.13
N GLY A 233 11.18 12.12 -18.80
CA GLY A 233 10.03 12.65 -19.53
C GLY A 233 9.68 11.88 -20.81
N ASP A 234 10.19 10.65 -20.97
CA ASP A 234 9.88 9.77 -22.10
C ASP A 234 8.49 9.12 -21.94
N GLY A 235 7.45 9.94 -22.09
CA GLY A 235 6.09 9.47 -22.39
C GLY A 235 5.19 9.10 -21.20
N ALA A 236 5.46 9.56 -19.98
CA ALA A 236 4.45 9.48 -18.91
C ALA A 236 4.46 10.66 -17.93
N GLU A 237 3.29 10.88 -17.34
CA GLU A 237 3.07 11.80 -16.23
C GLU A 237 3.53 11.15 -14.92
N LEU A 238 4.09 11.97 -14.02
CA LEU A 238 4.45 11.54 -12.68
C LEU A 238 3.19 11.39 -11.81
N PRO A 239 3.18 10.46 -10.84
CA PRO A 239 2.16 10.45 -9.79
C PRO A 239 2.07 11.80 -9.11
N SER A 240 0.86 12.22 -8.72
CA SER A 240 0.62 13.53 -8.11
C SER A 240 1.38 13.78 -6.80
N GLY A 241 1.79 12.72 -6.09
CA GLY A 241 2.59 12.80 -4.87
C GLY A 241 4.10 12.96 -5.07
N LEU A 242 4.61 12.90 -6.30
CA LEU A 242 6.05 12.88 -6.58
C LEU A 242 6.45 13.97 -7.57
N ASP A 243 7.50 14.73 -7.24
CA ASP A 243 8.10 15.68 -8.17
C ASP A 243 9.18 15.02 -9.06
N ARG A 244 9.58 15.74 -10.12
CA ARG A 244 10.57 15.24 -11.09
C ARG A 244 11.96 15.10 -10.50
N ALA A 245 12.33 15.93 -9.52
CA ALA A 245 13.64 15.87 -8.88
C ALA A 245 13.74 14.63 -7.99
N GLN A 246 12.71 14.32 -7.21
CA GLN A 246 12.59 13.09 -6.42
C GLN A 246 12.63 11.86 -7.32
N ALA A 247 11.86 11.86 -8.41
CA ALA A 247 11.88 10.77 -9.39
C ALA A 247 13.26 10.59 -10.03
N ALA A 248 13.94 11.68 -10.38
CA ALA A 248 15.28 11.65 -10.97
C ALA A 248 16.33 11.16 -9.97
N ALA A 249 16.28 11.60 -8.71
CA ALA A 249 17.18 11.14 -7.65
C ALA A 249 17.08 9.62 -7.47
N ALA A 250 15.87 9.10 -7.28
CA ALA A 250 15.63 7.67 -7.15
C ALA A 250 16.00 6.88 -8.42
N ALA A 251 15.77 7.43 -9.61
CA ALA A 251 16.18 6.82 -10.88
C ALA A 251 17.71 6.73 -11.05
N SER A 252 18.45 7.63 -10.42
CA SER A 252 19.91 7.69 -10.43
C SER A 252 20.57 6.89 -9.29
N ALA A 253 19.80 6.50 -8.28
CA ALA A 253 20.27 5.73 -7.14
C ALA A 253 20.73 4.31 -7.53
N GLY A 254 21.58 3.70 -6.68
CA GLY A 254 22.03 2.32 -6.85
C GLY A 254 20.89 1.31 -6.79
N ARG A 255 19.93 1.56 -5.88
CA ARG A 255 18.70 0.77 -5.71
C ARG A 255 17.50 1.69 -5.46
N TYR A 256 16.33 1.31 -5.97
CA TYR A 256 15.06 1.89 -5.58
C TYR A 256 13.96 0.82 -5.51
N ALA A 257 12.95 1.06 -4.66
CA ALA A 257 11.84 0.15 -4.42
C ALA A 257 10.53 0.93 -4.27
N VAL A 258 9.42 0.23 -4.40
CA VAL A 258 8.09 0.72 -4.01
C VAL A 258 7.60 -0.15 -2.87
N LEU A 259 7.33 0.48 -1.72
CA LEU A 259 6.75 -0.17 -0.56
C LEU A 259 5.33 0.34 -0.33
N THR A 260 4.46 -0.51 0.19
CA THR A 260 3.16 -0.11 0.74
C THR A 260 3.24 -0.10 2.26
N ALA A 261 2.88 1.03 2.85
CA ALA A 261 2.57 1.18 4.26
C ALA A 261 1.06 1.07 4.47
N TRP A 262 0.62 -0.06 5.02
CA TRP A 262 -0.77 -0.29 5.37
C TRP A 262 -0.98 -0.03 6.86
N ARG A 263 -1.96 0.82 7.19
CA ARG A 263 -2.29 1.18 8.58
C ARG A 263 -3.77 1.03 8.85
N TYR A 264 -4.09 0.44 9.99
CA TYR A 264 -5.44 0.43 10.54
C TYR A 264 -5.81 1.82 11.08
N LEU A 265 -7.00 2.30 10.75
CA LEU A 265 -7.51 3.62 11.14
C LEU A 265 -8.71 3.54 12.10
N GLY A 266 -9.32 2.37 12.25
CA GLY A 266 -10.51 2.22 13.08
C GLY A 266 -10.22 2.31 14.59
N PRO A 267 -11.27 2.23 15.43
CA PRO A 267 -11.12 2.25 16.88
C PRO A 267 -10.27 1.07 17.37
N LYS A 268 -9.40 1.32 18.37
CA LYS A 268 -8.49 0.33 18.98
C LYS A 268 -9.14 -0.99 19.43
N LYS A 269 -10.46 -0.98 19.65
CA LYS A 269 -11.25 -2.14 20.09
C LYS A 269 -11.78 -3.06 18.97
N TYR A 270 -11.58 -2.74 17.68
CA TYR A 270 -12.33 -3.38 16.58
C TYR A 270 -11.56 -3.89 15.35
N CYS A 271 -10.24 -4.12 15.38
CA CYS A 271 -9.56 -4.63 14.18
C CYS A 271 -9.71 -6.16 14.01
N ARG A 272 -10.88 -6.65 13.60
CA ARG A 272 -11.04 -8.09 13.32
C ARG A 272 -11.86 -8.49 12.08
N ASP A 273 -12.65 -7.61 11.46
CA ASP A 273 -13.32 -7.94 10.19
C ASP A 273 -12.66 -7.27 8.97
N SER A 274 -12.74 -7.94 7.82
CA SER A 274 -12.13 -7.55 6.56
C SER A 274 -10.62 -7.33 6.67
N MET A 275 -9.88 -8.11 7.47
CA MET A 275 -8.45 -7.92 7.74
C MET A 275 -7.56 -8.07 6.50
N LEU A 276 -6.30 -7.60 6.58
CA LEU A 276 -5.32 -7.76 5.50
C LEU A 276 -4.55 -9.07 5.71
N ALA A 277 -4.74 -10.00 4.79
CA ALA A 277 -3.91 -11.19 4.66
C ALA A 277 -2.69 -10.89 3.79
N ILE A 278 -1.54 -11.39 4.21
CA ILE A 278 -0.28 -11.41 3.45
C ILE A 278 0.12 -12.86 3.22
N LEU A 279 0.52 -13.19 2.00
CA LEU A 279 1.00 -14.53 1.68
C LEU A 279 2.50 -14.63 1.96
N ASP A 280 2.92 -15.66 2.69
CA ASP A 280 4.34 -15.96 2.87
C ASP A 280 4.97 -16.28 1.50
N PRO A 281 5.97 -15.51 1.03
CA PRO A 281 6.57 -15.74 -0.28
C PRO A 281 7.22 -17.12 -0.43
N ARG A 282 7.57 -17.79 0.68
CA ARG A 282 8.14 -19.15 0.66
C ARG A 282 7.13 -20.22 0.27
N SER A 283 5.85 -19.85 0.19
CA SER A 283 4.74 -20.75 -0.07
C SER A 283 4.18 -20.65 -1.49
N VAL A 284 4.76 -19.79 -2.33
CA VAL A 284 4.37 -19.61 -3.73
C VAL A 284 5.47 -20.08 -4.67
N SER A 285 5.07 -20.52 -5.85
CA SER A 285 5.96 -20.77 -6.98
C SER A 285 5.56 -19.90 -8.17
N LYS A 286 6.45 -19.82 -9.17
CA LYS A 286 6.21 -19.03 -10.39
C LYS A 286 4.92 -19.40 -11.12
N GLU A 287 4.49 -20.66 -11.04
CA GLU A 287 3.27 -21.18 -11.67
C GLU A 287 1.99 -20.56 -11.08
N ASP A 288 2.09 -20.04 -9.86
CA ASP A 288 0.97 -19.39 -9.15
C ASP A 288 0.70 -17.98 -9.64
N PHE A 289 1.68 -17.36 -10.31
CA PHE A 289 1.56 -16.00 -10.79
C PHE A 289 0.72 -16.00 -12.07
N LEU A 290 -0.41 -15.31 -12.04
CA LEU A 290 -1.20 -14.96 -13.21
C LEU A 290 -0.96 -13.49 -13.55
N PRO A 291 -0.19 -13.18 -14.61
CA PRO A 291 -0.16 -11.82 -15.16
C PRO A 291 -1.58 -11.40 -15.48
N PHE A 292 -1.99 -10.22 -15.01
CA PHE A 292 -3.37 -9.76 -15.07
C PHE A 292 -3.41 -8.30 -15.48
N GLN A 293 -4.17 -8.01 -16.54
CA GLN A 293 -4.22 -6.67 -17.12
C GLN A 293 -5.43 -5.88 -16.62
N LEU A 294 -5.20 -4.64 -16.20
CA LEU A 294 -6.24 -3.70 -15.84
C LEU A 294 -6.35 -2.65 -16.94
N ILE A 295 -7.55 -2.47 -17.50
CA ILE A 295 -7.80 -1.50 -18.56
C ILE A 295 -8.84 -0.51 -18.07
N ALA A 296 -8.48 0.76 -17.95
CA ALA A 296 -9.37 1.82 -17.48
C ALA A 296 -9.26 3.04 -18.42
N GLY A 297 -10.32 3.35 -19.15
CA GLY A 297 -10.31 4.40 -20.16
C GLY A 297 -9.23 4.15 -21.22
N ARG A 298 -8.28 5.09 -21.36
CA ARG A 298 -7.14 4.98 -22.29
C ARG A 298 -5.87 4.44 -21.63
N HIS A 299 -5.96 3.94 -20.40
CA HIS A 299 -4.79 3.50 -19.63
C HIS A 299 -4.80 1.99 -19.44
N CYS A 300 -3.62 1.38 -19.52
CA CYS A 300 -3.42 -0.01 -19.15
C CYS A 300 -2.40 -0.12 -18.02
N GLY A 301 -2.71 -1.01 -17.08
CA GLY A 301 -1.84 -1.38 -15.97
C GLY A 301 -1.76 -2.89 -15.84
N GLY A 302 -0.79 -3.36 -15.06
CA GLY A 302 -0.61 -4.78 -14.79
C GLY A 302 -0.45 -5.03 -13.30
N ASN A 303 -1.02 -6.13 -12.85
CA ASN A 303 -0.65 -6.77 -11.59
C ASN A 303 -0.49 -8.28 -11.80
N TYR A 304 -0.10 -8.99 -10.74
CA TYR A 304 -0.28 -10.42 -10.67
C TYR A 304 -1.50 -10.75 -9.81
N ARG A 305 -2.31 -11.70 -10.28
CA ARG A 305 -3.27 -12.42 -9.46
C ARG A 305 -2.68 -13.76 -9.05
N LEU A 306 -3.14 -14.28 -7.93
CA LEU A 306 -2.78 -15.63 -7.51
C LEU A 306 -3.71 -16.64 -8.19
N ARG A 307 -3.12 -17.58 -8.93
CA ARG A 307 -3.83 -18.65 -9.63
C ARG A 307 -4.60 -19.51 -8.65
N ALA A 308 -5.84 -19.86 -8.99
CA ALA A 308 -6.59 -20.88 -8.28
C ALA A 308 -5.76 -22.17 -8.20
N PRO A 309 -5.45 -22.67 -6.98
CA PRO A 309 -4.67 -23.88 -6.83
C PRO A 309 -5.46 -25.08 -7.36
N PRO A 310 -4.80 -26.14 -7.85
CA PRO A 310 -5.45 -27.43 -8.06
C PRO A 310 -6.24 -27.89 -6.82
N GLU A 311 -7.32 -28.64 -7.04
CA GLU A 311 -8.13 -29.18 -5.95
C GLU A 311 -7.27 -29.92 -4.91
N GLY A 312 -7.49 -29.60 -3.62
CA GLY A 312 -6.75 -30.20 -2.51
C GLY A 312 -5.29 -29.74 -2.36
N SER A 313 -4.86 -28.66 -3.03
CA SER A 313 -3.49 -28.14 -2.92
C SER A 313 -3.39 -26.72 -2.37
N ALA A 314 -4.49 -26.18 -1.84
CA ALA A 314 -4.56 -24.80 -1.36
C ALA A 314 -3.74 -24.57 -0.08
N ASP A 315 -3.59 -25.62 0.72
CA ASP A 315 -2.92 -25.69 2.02
C ASP A 315 -1.41 -25.45 1.94
N ARG A 316 -0.83 -25.54 0.73
CA ARG A 316 0.56 -25.14 0.51
C ARG A 316 0.75 -23.63 0.65
N HIS A 317 -0.26 -22.81 0.32
CA HIS A 317 -0.20 -21.35 0.45
C HIS A 317 -0.36 -20.95 1.92
N ARG A 318 0.65 -20.29 2.46
CA ARG A 318 0.69 -19.91 3.89
C ARG A 318 0.25 -18.47 4.06
N TRP A 319 -1.04 -18.28 4.26
CA TRP A 319 -1.61 -16.96 4.52
C TRP A 319 -1.40 -16.55 5.97
N LEU A 320 -0.94 -15.32 6.14
CA LEU A 320 -0.60 -14.71 7.41
C LEU A 320 -1.46 -13.47 7.63
N TYR A 321 -1.81 -13.19 8.88
CA TYR A 321 -2.48 -11.95 9.26
C TYR A 321 -2.02 -11.48 10.65
N TYR A 322 -2.24 -10.21 10.94
CA TYR A 322 -1.95 -9.62 12.25
C TYR A 322 -3.27 -9.26 12.95
N PRO A 323 -3.77 -10.10 13.88
CA PRO A 323 -4.95 -9.75 14.65
C PRO A 323 -4.67 -8.54 15.56
N ASP A 324 -5.72 -7.81 15.92
CA ASP A 324 -5.69 -6.74 16.91
C ASP A 324 -4.65 -5.65 16.59
N MET A 325 -4.46 -5.34 15.30
CA MET A 325 -3.63 -4.19 14.90
C MET A 325 -4.19 -2.88 15.45
N THR A 326 -3.28 -2.06 15.93
CA THR A 326 -3.55 -0.73 16.51
C THR A 326 -3.19 0.37 15.52
N ARG A 327 -3.58 1.62 15.79
CA ARG A 327 -3.26 2.77 14.94
C ARG A 327 -1.77 3.11 14.98
N GLU A 328 -1.07 2.59 15.97
CA GLU A 328 0.35 2.76 16.27
C GLU A 328 1.23 1.74 15.52
N GLU A 329 0.62 0.82 14.78
CA GLU A 329 1.29 -0.20 13.99
C GLU A 329 1.11 0.03 12.50
N VAL A 330 2.14 -0.28 11.73
CA VAL A 330 2.16 -0.21 10.27
C VAL A 330 2.65 -1.54 9.73
N LEU A 331 1.90 -2.12 8.80
CA LEU A 331 2.35 -3.26 8.02
C LEU A 331 3.00 -2.74 6.74
N LEU A 332 4.31 -2.89 6.64
CA LEU A 332 5.10 -2.58 5.45
C LEU A 332 5.21 -3.83 4.57
N PHE A 333 5.04 -3.69 3.26
CA PHE A 333 5.34 -4.76 2.32
C PHE A 333 5.82 -4.23 0.96
N THR A 334 6.71 -4.98 0.33
CA THR A 334 7.31 -4.65 -0.96
C THR A 334 6.31 -4.89 -2.08
N VAL A 335 6.24 -3.92 -2.99
CA VAL A 335 5.43 -3.99 -4.22
C VAL A 335 6.33 -4.13 -5.44
N PHE A 336 7.49 -3.46 -5.41
CA PHE A 336 8.54 -3.52 -6.42
C PHE A 336 9.90 -3.28 -5.76
N ASP A 337 10.97 -3.87 -6.30
CA ASP A 337 12.36 -3.63 -5.89
C ASP A 337 13.29 -3.71 -7.11
N SER A 338 14.19 -2.75 -7.30
CA SER A 338 15.08 -2.71 -8.47
C SER A 338 16.25 -3.67 -8.38
N ASP A 339 16.65 -4.09 -7.16
CA ASP A 339 17.70 -5.11 -6.97
C ASP A 339 17.21 -6.50 -7.34
N HIS A 340 15.90 -6.70 -7.19
CA HIS A 340 15.18 -7.89 -7.60
C HIS A 340 14.07 -7.46 -8.55
N PRO A 341 14.41 -6.91 -9.74
CA PRO A 341 13.40 -6.34 -10.62
C PRO A 341 12.33 -7.41 -10.79
N ALA A 342 11.08 -7.08 -10.43
CA ALA A 342 9.97 -8.00 -10.57
C ALA A 342 10.05 -8.50 -12.02
N ALA A 343 10.36 -9.76 -12.19
CA ALA A 343 10.52 -10.47 -13.44
C ALA A 343 10.07 -11.90 -13.13
N ILE A 344 9.55 -12.59 -14.15
CA ILE A 344 8.87 -13.87 -13.96
C ILE A 344 9.74 -14.90 -13.20
N ASP A 345 11.06 -14.86 -13.35
CA ASP A 345 12.04 -15.71 -12.67
C ASP A 345 12.45 -15.24 -11.27
N THR A 346 12.42 -13.93 -10.99
CA THR A 346 12.74 -13.37 -9.66
C THR A 346 11.68 -13.64 -8.59
N PHE A 347 10.48 -14.07 -8.96
CA PHE A 347 9.41 -14.38 -8.00
C PHE A 347 9.67 -15.63 -7.15
N ALA A 348 10.69 -16.41 -7.49
CA ALA A 348 11.19 -17.51 -6.65
C ALA A 348 12.38 -17.10 -5.76
N SER A 349 12.80 -15.83 -5.80
CA SER A 349 13.94 -15.30 -5.04
C SER A 349 13.51 -14.65 -3.73
N PHE A 350 14.41 -14.66 -2.74
CA PHE A 350 14.21 -14.03 -1.43
C PHE A 350 15.19 -12.89 -1.19
N PRO A 351 14.73 -11.73 -0.68
CA PRO A 351 13.33 -11.37 -0.45
C PRO A 351 12.53 -11.24 -1.76
N MET A 352 11.23 -11.57 -1.71
CA MET A 352 10.37 -11.49 -2.90
C MET A 352 10.11 -10.01 -3.24
N PRO A 353 10.26 -9.60 -4.52
CA PRO A 353 10.18 -8.18 -4.89
C PRO A 353 8.78 -7.61 -4.93
N THR A 354 7.77 -8.43 -4.69
CA THR A 354 6.36 -8.04 -4.62
C THR A 354 5.64 -9.03 -3.71
N VAL A 355 4.69 -8.57 -2.90
CA VAL A 355 4.02 -9.44 -1.92
C VAL A 355 2.54 -9.59 -2.26
N PHE A 356 2.09 -10.85 -2.39
CA PHE A 356 0.68 -11.16 -2.53
C PHE A 356 -0.09 -10.85 -1.26
N HIS A 357 -1.21 -10.17 -1.42
CA HIS A 357 -2.09 -9.80 -0.32
C HIS A 357 -3.55 -9.87 -0.74
N SER A 358 -4.43 -9.96 0.25
CA SER A 358 -5.87 -9.98 0.04
C SER A 358 -6.61 -9.49 1.28
N ALA A 359 -7.78 -8.89 1.08
CA ALA A 359 -8.74 -8.75 2.14
C ALA A 359 -9.46 -10.08 2.38
N PHE A 360 -9.68 -10.45 3.63
CA PHE A 360 -10.53 -11.60 3.97
C PHE A 360 -11.54 -11.21 5.04
N VAL A 361 -12.74 -11.76 4.90
CA VAL A 361 -13.81 -11.61 5.89
C VAL A 361 -13.67 -12.76 6.88
N ASP A 362 -13.66 -12.44 8.17
CA ASP A 362 -13.79 -13.44 9.21
C ASP A 362 -15.29 -13.58 9.51
N PRO A 363 -15.91 -14.76 9.27
CA PRO A 363 -17.36 -14.94 9.42
C PRO A 363 -17.88 -14.75 10.86
N VAL A 364 -17.01 -14.58 11.85
CA VAL A 364 -17.38 -14.46 13.27
C VAL A 364 -17.59 -13.00 13.70
N LEU A 365 -17.25 -12.01 12.86
CA LEU A 365 -17.03 -10.64 13.33
C LEU A 365 -17.82 -9.60 12.51
N GLU A 366 -18.35 -8.59 13.21
CA GLU A 366 -19.40 -7.69 12.66
C GLU A 366 -18.95 -6.26 12.34
N VAL A 367 -17.73 -5.86 12.75
CA VAL A 367 -17.26 -4.47 12.56
C VAL A 367 -16.17 -4.41 11.50
N THR A 368 -16.55 -3.96 10.31
CA THR A 368 -15.65 -3.76 9.18
C THR A 368 -14.46 -2.85 9.52
N ARG A 369 -13.25 -3.23 9.11
CA ARG A 369 -12.06 -2.39 9.24
C ARG A 369 -12.19 -1.02 8.54
N GLU A 370 -11.44 -0.07 9.06
CA GLU A 370 -11.06 1.15 8.36
C GLU A 370 -9.54 1.17 8.23
N SER A 371 -9.01 1.49 7.05
CA SER A 371 -7.56 1.49 6.82
C SER A 371 -7.13 2.49 5.75
N ILE A 372 -5.85 2.82 5.77
CA ILE A 372 -5.17 3.54 4.70
C ILE A 372 -3.99 2.72 4.19
N ASP A 373 -3.88 2.62 2.87
CA ASP A 373 -2.66 2.21 2.18
C ASP A 373 -1.95 3.45 1.63
N VAL A 374 -0.68 3.62 1.94
CA VAL A 374 0.20 4.65 1.37
C VAL A 374 1.33 3.95 0.66
N ARG A 375 1.56 4.29 -0.61
CA ARG A 375 2.71 3.77 -1.37
C ARG A 375 3.84 4.78 -1.29
N LEU A 376 5.06 4.27 -1.10
CA LEU A 376 6.26 5.08 -0.97
C LEU A 376 7.32 4.60 -1.97
N LEU A 377 7.92 5.54 -2.67
CA LEU A 377 9.12 5.35 -3.46
C LEU A 377 10.29 5.46 -2.50
N VAL A 378 11.14 4.45 -2.46
CA VAL A 378 12.26 4.36 -1.53
C VAL A 378 13.53 4.16 -2.34
N TYR A 379 14.64 4.79 -2.00
CA TYR A 379 15.91 4.60 -2.70
C TYR A 379 17.14 4.66 -1.80
N TRP A 380 18.22 4.02 -2.25
CA TRP A 380 19.52 3.90 -1.59
C TRP A 380 20.62 4.24 -2.59
N ASP A 381 21.55 5.12 -2.19
CA ASP A 381 22.69 5.52 -3.02
C ASP A 381 23.76 4.44 -3.20
#